data_AF-A0A367GM35-F1
#
_entry.id   AF-A0A367GM35-F1
#
_cell.length_a   1.000
_cell.length_b   1.000
_cell.length_c   1.000
_cell.angle_alpha   90.00
_cell.angle_beta   90.00
_cell.angle_gamma   90.00
#
_symmetry.space_group_name_H-M   'P 1'
#
loop_
_entity.id
_entity.type
_entity.pdbx_description
1 polymer ?
#
loop_
_entity_poly.entity_id
_entity_poly.type
_entity_poly.pdbx_seq_one_letter_code
_entity_poly.pdbx_strand_id
1 'polypeptide(L)'
;MEKAIVKTNPATNVLLQLPVIEQVKQEVFAAVNASIAKCYADLNYAVPHDTNYLVNEVTEIIFEKYPSLRIAEIPCAFAAGIRREYGEFMGLSVITFENFIQGYISSEQRRRLAEQKNRLANVPESEPTAEEKYKTARQLAADAYERVMLGRPIGLSAVTVYGILYNMGLIGPDYTRGMVKAAVPVYENQLLTVAVNAPSLFKKRELNTRLELLRDNIQKQQLTDEQLAQVRRTARAMAVTNYLRDLALNGEDLTQLMDNKYKEINNDRS
;
A
#
# COMPACT_ATOMS: atom_id res chain seq x y z
N MET A 1 -22.36 -15.66 -35.78
CA MET A 1 -21.09 -16.24 -35.30
C MET A 1 -20.66 -15.45 -34.08
N GLU A 2 -21.24 -15.77 -32.93
CA GLU A 2 -20.90 -15.18 -31.64
C GLU A 2 -19.58 -15.77 -31.14
N LYS A 3 -18.61 -14.91 -30.86
CA LYS A 3 -17.42 -15.29 -30.11
C LYS A 3 -17.84 -15.43 -28.64
N ALA A 4 -17.89 -16.67 -28.17
CA ALA A 4 -18.04 -16.97 -26.76
C ALA A 4 -16.90 -16.31 -25.96
N ILE A 5 -17.28 -15.38 -25.10
CA ILE A 5 -16.42 -14.80 -24.08
C ILE A 5 -16.10 -15.93 -23.09
N VAL A 6 -14.89 -16.46 -23.17
CA VAL A 6 -14.35 -17.40 -22.19
C VAL A 6 -14.13 -16.64 -20.89
N LYS A 7 -15.17 -16.63 -20.04
CA LYS A 7 -15.04 -16.32 -18.60
C LYS A 7 -14.28 -17.47 -17.94
N THR A 8 -12.96 -17.49 -18.06
CA THR A 8 -12.13 -18.24 -17.11
C THR A 8 -11.68 -17.26 -16.04
N ASN A 9 -12.42 -17.21 -14.94
CA ASN A 9 -11.87 -16.77 -13.66
C ASN A 9 -10.73 -17.76 -13.34
N PRO A 10 -9.44 -17.38 -13.40
CA PRO A 10 -8.41 -18.26 -12.90
C PRO A 10 -8.59 -18.26 -11.38
N ALA A 11 -9.05 -19.40 -10.84
CA ALA A 11 -9.18 -19.61 -9.40
C ALA A 11 -7.91 -19.09 -8.72
N THR A 12 -8.04 -17.92 -8.07
CA THR A 12 -6.96 -17.30 -7.34
C THR A 12 -6.67 -18.26 -6.21
N ASN A 13 -5.52 -18.93 -6.26
CA ASN A 13 -5.24 -20.03 -5.34
C ASN A 13 -5.25 -19.45 -3.91
N VAL A 14 -6.27 -19.80 -3.13
CA VAL A 14 -6.59 -19.20 -1.82
C VAL A 14 -5.40 -19.29 -0.85
N LEU A 15 -4.54 -20.29 -1.05
CA LEU A 15 -3.27 -20.49 -0.33
C LEU A 15 -2.31 -19.29 -0.45
N LEU A 16 -2.41 -18.50 -1.53
CA LEU A 16 -1.50 -17.41 -1.85
C LEU A 16 -1.94 -16.04 -1.34
N GLN A 17 -3.18 -15.90 -0.86
CA GLN A 17 -3.74 -14.66 -0.31
C GLN A 17 -3.63 -14.57 1.21
N LEU A 18 -3.40 -15.70 1.89
CA LEU A 18 -3.33 -15.74 3.34
C LEU A 18 -1.98 -15.20 3.83
N PRO A 19 -1.98 -14.47 4.97
CA PRO A 19 -0.78 -13.88 5.53
C PRO A 19 0.28 -14.95 5.78
N VAL A 20 1.55 -14.55 5.64
CA VAL A 20 2.68 -15.32 6.17
C VAL A 20 2.47 -15.49 7.68
N ILE A 21 3.09 -16.49 8.31
CA ILE A 21 3.01 -16.67 9.77
C ILE A 21 3.58 -15.41 10.45
N GLU A 22 2.71 -14.43 10.67
CA GLU A 22 2.97 -13.22 11.41
C GLU A 22 2.17 -13.35 12.71
N GLN A 23 2.89 -13.74 13.76
CA GLN A 23 2.61 -13.46 15.17
C GLN A 23 1.45 -14.19 15.88
N VAL A 24 0.67 -15.09 15.26
CA VAL A 24 -0.37 -15.85 16.00
C VAL A 24 0.02 -17.31 16.22
N LYS A 25 0.83 -17.57 17.27
CA LYS A 25 1.25 -18.92 17.70
C LYS A 25 0.08 -19.88 17.94
N GLN A 26 -1.05 -19.36 18.39
CA GLN A 26 -2.26 -20.14 18.62
C GLN A 26 -2.88 -20.69 17.32
N GLU A 27 -2.87 -19.92 16.22
CA GLU A 27 -3.44 -20.34 14.94
C GLU A 27 -2.57 -21.41 14.28
N VAL A 28 -1.24 -21.25 14.35
CA VAL A 28 -0.29 -22.27 13.87
C VAL A 28 -0.47 -23.55 14.67
N PHE A 29 -0.54 -23.46 16.01
CA PHE A 29 -0.77 -24.62 16.86
C PHE A 29 -2.07 -25.34 16.51
N ALA A 30 -3.17 -24.60 16.30
CA ALA A 30 -4.44 -25.18 15.90
C ALA A 30 -4.37 -25.87 14.52
N ALA A 31 -3.70 -25.24 13.55
CA ALA A 31 -3.49 -25.80 12.22
C ALA A 31 -2.62 -27.06 12.24
N VAL A 32 -1.55 -27.07 13.02
CA VAL A 32 -0.68 -28.23 13.22
C VAL A 32 -1.46 -29.36 13.89
N ASN A 33 -2.19 -29.08 14.99
CA ASN A 33 -2.97 -30.08 15.70
C ASN A 33 -4.00 -30.76 14.80
N ALA A 34 -4.78 -29.97 14.06
CA ALA A 34 -5.76 -30.49 13.11
C ALA A 34 -5.12 -31.32 11.98
N SER A 35 -3.96 -30.87 11.49
CA SER A 35 -3.24 -31.56 10.41
C SER A 35 -2.62 -32.87 10.88
N ILE A 36 -2.06 -32.91 12.10
CA ILE A 36 -1.51 -34.14 12.69
C ILE A 36 -2.62 -35.14 12.95
N ALA A 37 -3.74 -34.72 13.56
CA ALA A 37 -4.90 -35.59 13.79
C ALA A 37 -5.41 -36.20 12.47
N LYS A 38 -5.45 -35.41 11.40
CA LYS A 38 -5.80 -35.89 10.06
C LYS A 38 -4.81 -36.92 9.52
N CYS A 39 -3.50 -36.74 9.71
CA CYS A 39 -2.50 -37.72 9.29
C CYS A 39 -2.67 -39.07 9.97
N TYR A 40 -3.01 -39.09 11.27
CA TYR A 40 -3.31 -40.33 11.99
C TYR A 40 -4.55 -41.02 11.41
N ALA A 41 -5.61 -40.26 11.10
CA ALA A 41 -6.83 -40.79 10.49
C ALA A 41 -6.56 -41.36 9.08
N ASP A 42 -5.85 -40.62 8.23
CA ASP A 42 -5.56 -41.02 6.85
C ASP A 42 -4.67 -42.29 6.77
N LEU A 43 -3.78 -42.49 7.75
CA LEU A 43 -2.92 -43.68 7.86
C LEU A 43 -3.56 -44.83 8.67
N ASN A 44 -4.78 -44.63 9.18
CA ASN A 44 -5.47 -45.58 10.05
C ASN A 44 -4.65 -45.97 11.29
N TYR A 45 -3.93 -45.01 11.86
CA TYR A 45 -3.15 -45.17 13.10
C TYR A 45 -3.98 -44.75 14.32
N ALA A 46 -3.76 -45.43 15.44
CA ALA A 46 -4.34 -44.99 16.71
C ALA A 46 -3.71 -43.66 17.13
N VAL A 47 -4.55 -42.67 17.46
CA VAL A 47 -4.09 -41.38 17.97
C VAL A 47 -3.48 -41.60 19.37
N PRO A 48 -2.23 -41.17 19.62
CA PRO A 48 -1.62 -41.25 20.94
C PRO A 48 -2.45 -40.50 21.99
N HIS A 49 -2.43 -40.97 23.23
CA HIS A 49 -3.17 -40.34 24.33
C HIS A 49 -2.66 -38.92 24.64
N ASP A 50 -1.38 -38.66 24.39
CA ASP A 50 -0.77 -37.33 24.51
C ASP A 50 -0.10 -36.92 23.19
N THR A 51 -0.80 -36.13 22.40
CA THR A 51 -0.26 -35.50 21.17
C THR A 51 0.31 -34.11 21.43
N ASN A 52 0.18 -33.57 22.65
CA ASN A 52 0.52 -32.17 22.91
C ASN A 52 2.01 -31.91 22.73
N TYR A 53 2.86 -32.84 23.16
CA TYR A 53 4.30 -32.75 22.95
C TYR A 53 4.66 -32.65 21.46
N LEU A 54 4.11 -33.55 20.64
CA LEU A 54 4.35 -33.59 19.20
C LEU A 54 3.87 -32.30 18.50
N VAL A 55 2.67 -31.82 18.83
CA VAL A 55 2.11 -30.60 18.24
C VAL A 55 2.90 -29.37 18.66
N ASN A 56 3.28 -29.26 19.94
CA ASN A 56 4.09 -28.16 20.44
C ASN A 56 5.45 -28.11 19.73
N GLU A 57 6.18 -29.22 19.69
CA GLU A 57 7.52 -29.26 19.11
C GLU A 57 7.51 -28.93 17.61
N VAL A 58 6.55 -29.49 16.86
CA VAL A 58 6.38 -29.17 15.43
C VAL A 58 6.00 -27.70 15.22
N THR A 59 5.21 -27.13 16.12
CA THR A 59 4.86 -25.70 16.08
C THR A 59 6.09 -24.83 16.29
N GLU A 60 6.93 -25.11 17.30
CA GLU A 60 8.17 -24.37 17.54
C GLU A 60 9.12 -24.45 16.34
N ILE A 61 9.29 -25.64 15.75
CA ILE A 61 10.13 -25.82 14.55
C ILE A 61 9.64 -24.96 13.38
N ILE A 62 8.32 -24.90 13.15
CA ILE A 62 7.74 -24.05 12.11
C ILE A 62 8.07 -22.58 12.36
N PHE A 63 7.94 -22.11 13.61
CA PHE A 63 8.24 -20.73 13.97
C PHE A 63 9.72 -20.37 13.82
N GLU A 64 10.62 -21.24 14.29
CA GLU A 64 12.05 -20.95 14.33
C GLU A 64 12.72 -21.13 12.97
N LYS A 65 12.41 -22.22 12.25
CA LYS A 65 13.13 -22.59 11.03
C LYS A 65 12.41 -22.19 9.74
N TYR A 66 11.09 -22.01 9.78
CA TYR A 66 10.28 -21.82 8.58
C TYR A 66 9.37 -20.57 8.63
N PRO A 67 9.91 -19.38 8.92
CA PRO A 67 9.11 -18.14 9.04
C PRO A 67 8.43 -17.72 7.73
N SER A 68 8.90 -18.24 6.58
CA SER A 68 8.29 -17.97 5.27
C SER A 68 7.12 -18.90 4.92
N LEU A 69 6.83 -19.90 5.76
CA LEU A 69 5.70 -20.80 5.58
C LEU A 69 4.40 -20.05 5.92
N ARG A 70 3.31 -20.37 5.23
CA ARG A 70 1.97 -19.85 5.53
C ARG A 70 1.15 -20.91 6.24
N ILE A 71 0.22 -20.50 7.09
CA ILE A 71 -0.60 -21.42 7.90
C ILE A 71 -1.34 -22.42 6.99
N ALA A 72 -1.86 -21.94 5.85
CA ALA A 72 -2.58 -22.79 4.90
C ALA A 72 -1.70 -23.81 4.16
N GLU A 73 -0.38 -23.64 4.17
CA GLU A 73 0.56 -24.58 3.55
C GLU A 73 0.84 -25.81 4.43
N ILE A 74 0.65 -25.69 5.75
CA ILE A 74 0.87 -26.77 6.73
C ILE A 74 0.07 -28.06 6.39
N PRO A 75 -1.27 -28.01 6.21
CA PRO A 75 -2.03 -29.21 5.87
C PRO A 75 -1.64 -29.80 4.51
N CYS A 76 -1.23 -28.95 3.55
CA CYS A 76 -0.76 -29.41 2.24
C CYS A 76 0.56 -30.17 2.35
N ALA A 77 1.52 -29.62 3.08
CA ALA A 77 2.82 -30.24 3.33
C ALA A 77 2.66 -31.60 4.02
N PHE A 78 1.81 -31.70 5.03
CA PHE A 78 1.61 -32.95 5.76
C PHE A 78 0.89 -33.99 4.91
N ALA A 79 -0.14 -33.60 4.15
CA ALA A 79 -0.89 -34.52 3.28
C ALA A 79 -0.03 -35.09 2.13
N ALA A 80 0.85 -34.28 1.53
CA ALA A 80 1.80 -34.75 0.52
C ALA A 80 2.91 -35.62 1.15
N GLY A 81 3.36 -35.25 2.36
CA GLY A 81 4.34 -36.01 3.14
C GLY A 81 3.89 -37.45 3.45
N ILE A 82 2.69 -37.65 3.99
CA ILE A 82 2.17 -38.99 4.28
C ILE A 82 1.98 -39.86 3.02
N ARG A 83 1.84 -39.23 1.85
CA ARG A 83 1.78 -39.89 0.54
C ARG A 83 3.16 -40.17 -0.08
N ARG A 84 4.23 -39.92 0.67
CA ARG A 84 5.63 -40.17 0.25
C ARG A 84 6.11 -39.29 -0.90
N GLU A 85 5.55 -38.10 -1.04
CA GLU A 85 5.98 -37.15 -2.08
C GLU A 85 7.32 -36.48 -1.76
N TYR A 86 7.80 -36.58 -0.50
CA TYR A 86 9.00 -35.90 0.00
C TYR A 86 10.09 -36.84 0.54
N GLY A 87 10.06 -38.12 0.15
CA GLY A 87 11.06 -39.12 0.54
C GLY A 87 10.47 -40.32 1.28
N GLU A 88 11.33 -41.07 1.97
CA GLU A 88 10.92 -42.27 2.69
C GLU A 88 10.10 -41.95 3.95
N PHE A 89 8.99 -42.68 4.12
CA PHE A 89 8.10 -42.50 5.26
C PHE A 89 8.46 -43.46 6.40
N MET A 90 8.91 -42.90 7.52
CA MET A 90 9.40 -43.63 8.70
C MET A 90 8.44 -43.58 9.89
N GLY A 91 7.15 -43.29 9.64
CA GLY A 91 6.14 -43.09 10.69
C GLY A 91 5.92 -41.62 11.06
N LEU A 92 5.04 -41.37 12.02
CA LEU A 92 4.66 -40.02 12.46
C LEU A 92 5.50 -39.62 13.68
N SER A 93 6.52 -38.80 13.45
CA SER A 93 7.40 -38.23 14.48
C SER A 93 7.66 -36.76 14.19
N VAL A 94 8.21 -36.02 15.15
CA VAL A 94 8.60 -34.60 14.98
C VAL A 94 9.49 -34.43 13.75
N ILE A 95 10.52 -35.28 13.61
CA ILE A 95 11.48 -35.27 12.50
C ILE A 95 10.76 -35.52 11.16
N THR A 96 9.78 -36.42 11.15
CA THR A 96 9.01 -36.71 9.93
C THR A 96 8.22 -35.49 9.47
N PHE A 97 7.56 -34.77 10.39
CA PHE A 97 6.82 -33.55 10.05
C PHE A 97 7.74 -32.40 9.61
N GLU A 98 8.92 -32.28 10.23
CA GLU A 98 9.96 -31.35 9.77
C GLU A 98 10.38 -31.66 8.32
N ASN A 99 10.64 -32.92 8.00
CA ASN A 99 10.98 -33.35 6.65
C ASN A 99 9.85 -33.07 5.64
N PHE A 100 8.58 -33.22 6.04
CA PHE A 100 7.46 -32.88 5.18
C PHE A 100 7.41 -31.38 4.84
N ILE A 101 7.66 -30.52 5.83
CA ILE A 101 7.71 -29.07 5.64
C ILE A 101 8.88 -28.71 4.72
N GLN A 102 10.07 -29.28 4.98
CA GLN A 102 11.24 -29.04 4.15
C GLN A 102 11.02 -29.50 2.69
N GLY A 103 10.43 -30.67 2.50
CA GLY A 103 10.04 -31.19 1.19
C GLY A 103 9.05 -30.28 0.48
N TYR A 104 8.01 -29.82 1.18
CA TYR A 104 7.03 -28.88 0.61
C TYR A 104 7.68 -27.54 0.22
N ILE A 105 8.57 -26.99 1.05
CA ILE A 105 9.26 -25.72 0.77
C ILE A 105 10.11 -25.80 -0.50
N SER A 106 10.76 -26.93 -0.71
CA SER A 106 11.59 -27.22 -1.89
C SER A 106 10.80 -27.76 -3.08
N SER A 107 9.50 -28.02 -2.92
CA SER A 107 8.67 -28.63 -3.95
C SER A 107 8.46 -27.72 -5.16
N GLU A 108 8.42 -28.33 -6.34
CA GLU A 108 8.06 -27.63 -7.57
C GLU A 108 6.63 -27.07 -7.50
N GLN A 109 5.74 -27.72 -6.75
CA GLN A 109 4.38 -27.24 -6.54
C GLN A 109 4.37 -25.85 -5.88
N ARG A 110 5.11 -25.67 -4.79
CA ARG A 110 5.25 -24.37 -4.13
C ARG A 110 5.89 -23.31 -5.03
N ARG A 111 6.90 -23.71 -5.83
CA ARG A 111 7.54 -22.84 -6.82
C ARG A 111 6.55 -22.36 -7.89
N ARG A 112 5.75 -23.26 -8.47
CA ARG A 112 4.73 -22.92 -9.47
C ARG A 112 3.65 -21.98 -8.90
N LEU A 113 3.27 -22.17 -7.63
CA LEU A 113 2.35 -21.28 -6.93
C LEU A 113 2.93 -19.87 -6.77
N ALA A 114 4.20 -19.76 -6.39
CA ALA A 114 4.89 -18.46 -6.31
C ALA A 114 4.99 -17.76 -7.68
N GLU A 115 5.28 -18.51 -8.75
CA GLU A 115 5.32 -17.97 -10.11
C GLU A 115 3.94 -17.49 -10.60
N GLN A 116 2.87 -18.23 -10.29
CA GLN A 116 1.50 -17.79 -10.61
C GLN A 116 1.12 -16.49 -9.89
N LYS A 117 1.51 -16.34 -8.61
CA LYS A 117 1.32 -15.07 -7.89
C LYS A 117 2.01 -13.91 -8.60
N ASN A 118 3.26 -14.09 -9.00
CA ASN A 118 4.01 -13.05 -9.70
C ASN A 118 3.43 -12.72 -11.08
N ARG A 119 2.91 -13.72 -11.80
CA ARG A 119 2.20 -13.49 -13.07
C ARG A 119 0.91 -12.71 -12.90
N LEU A 120 0.13 -12.99 -11.85
CA LEU A 120 -1.11 -12.27 -11.54
C LEU A 120 -0.84 -10.85 -11.05
N ALA A 121 0.22 -10.63 -10.26
CA ALA A 121 0.65 -9.30 -9.83
C ALA A 121 1.23 -8.45 -10.98
N ASN A 122 1.75 -9.10 -12.02
CA ASN A 122 2.26 -8.46 -13.23
C ASN A 122 1.23 -8.39 -14.37
N VAL A 123 -0.04 -8.67 -14.11
CA VAL A 123 -1.09 -8.21 -15.04
C VAL A 123 -1.06 -6.68 -14.92
N PRO A 124 -0.68 -5.92 -15.97
CA PRO A 124 -0.80 -4.48 -15.92
C PRO A 124 -2.27 -4.19 -15.61
N GLU A 125 -2.54 -3.57 -14.47
CA GLU A 125 -3.87 -3.02 -14.20
C GLU A 125 -4.28 -2.27 -15.46
N SER A 126 -5.41 -2.68 -16.06
CA SER A 126 -5.95 -1.99 -17.23
C SER A 126 -5.96 -0.50 -16.89
N GLU A 127 -5.32 0.33 -17.71
CA GLU A 127 -5.23 1.76 -17.42
C GLU A 127 -6.63 2.26 -17.03
N PRO A 128 -6.80 2.85 -15.83
CA PRO A 128 -8.13 3.18 -15.35
C PRO A 128 -8.82 4.05 -16.40
N THR A 129 -10.08 3.70 -16.68
CA THR A 129 -10.86 4.36 -17.70
C THR A 129 -10.96 5.86 -17.40
N ALA A 130 -11.22 6.69 -18.41
CA ALA A 130 -11.33 8.14 -18.22
C ALA A 130 -12.38 8.51 -17.16
N GLU A 131 -13.42 7.69 -17.00
CA GLU A 131 -14.46 7.85 -15.99
C GLU A 131 -13.98 7.47 -14.57
N GLU A 132 -13.22 6.39 -14.43
CA GLU A 132 -12.63 6.00 -13.13
C GLU A 132 -11.59 7.02 -12.66
N LYS A 133 -10.75 7.52 -13.57
CA LYS A 133 -9.80 8.61 -13.29
C LYS A 133 -10.53 9.86 -12.81
N TYR A 134 -11.69 10.19 -13.40
CA TYR A 134 -12.51 11.31 -12.97
C TYR A 134 -13.13 11.09 -11.59
N LYS A 135 -13.71 9.91 -11.32
CA LYS A 135 -14.29 9.58 -10.01
C LYS A 135 -13.27 9.72 -8.88
N THR A 136 -12.08 9.18 -9.08
CA THR A 136 -10.97 9.30 -8.10
C THR A 136 -10.53 10.76 -7.93
N ALA A 137 -10.42 11.53 -9.02
CA ALA A 137 -10.07 12.95 -8.96
C ALA A 137 -11.13 13.78 -8.22
N ARG A 138 -12.41 13.49 -8.44
CA ARG A 138 -13.56 14.13 -7.78
C ARG A 138 -13.56 13.85 -6.28
N GLN A 139 -13.32 12.60 -5.88
CA GLN A 139 -13.21 12.23 -4.46
C GLN A 139 -12.06 12.98 -3.77
N LEU A 140 -10.87 12.99 -4.39
CA LEU A 140 -9.71 13.70 -3.83
C LEU A 140 -9.96 15.22 -3.67
N ALA A 141 -10.67 15.84 -4.61
CA ALA A 141 -11.03 17.25 -4.54
C ALA A 141 -12.10 17.52 -3.46
N ALA A 142 -13.11 16.64 -3.33
CA ALA A 142 -14.13 16.73 -2.29
C ALA A 142 -13.52 16.60 -0.89
N ASP A 143 -12.66 15.60 -0.67
CA ASP A 143 -11.95 15.40 0.59
C ASP A 143 -11.08 16.62 0.95
N ALA A 144 -10.43 17.24 -0.06
CA ALA A 144 -9.67 18.46 0.14
C ALA A 144 -10.56 19.65 0.52
N TYR A 145 -11.73 19.78 -0.11
CA TYR A 145 -12.71 20.82 0.21
C TYR A 145 -13.24 20.69 1.64
N GLU A 146 -13.64 19.48 2.06
CA GLU A 146 -14.06 19.21 3.43
C GLU A 146 -12.96 19.56 4.45
N ARG A 147 -11.70 19.21 4.16
CA ARG A 147 -10.58 19.58 5.04
C ARG A 147 -10.44 21.09 5.19
N VAL A 148 -10.55 21.85 4.10
CA VAL A 148 -10.45 23.32 4.13
C VAL A 148 -11.62 23.92 4.91
N MET A 149 -12.83 23.40 4.73
CA MET A 149 -14.01 23.80 5.50
C MET A 149 -13.84 23.59 7.00
N LEU A 150 -13.22 22.47 7.39
CA LEU A 150 -12.88 22.15 8.77
C LEU A 150 -11.65 22.90 9.30
N GLY A 151 -11.05 23.80 8.50
CA GLY A 151 -9.85 24.54 8.86
C GLY A 151 -8.58 23.68 8.95
N ARG A 152 -8.61 22.45 8.41
CA ARG A 152 -7.48 21.52 8.41
C ARG A 152 -6.62 21.69 7.15
N PRO A 153 -5.30 21.50 7.23
CA PRO A 153 -4.44 21.54 6.06
C PRO A 153 -4.76 20.36 5.12
N ILE A 154 -4.79 20.62 3.82
CA ILE A 154 -5.03 19.61 2.77
C ILE A 154 -3.94 18.51 2.82
N GLY A 155 -2.71 18.88 3.15
CA GLY A 155 -1.58 17.97 3.27
C GLY A 155 -0.97 17.60 1.92
N LEU A 156 -0.54 16.35 1.78
CA LEU A 156 0.20 15.86 0.60
C LEU A 156 -0.62 15.85 -0.70
N SER A 157 -1.96 15.81 -0.61
CA SER A 157 -2.84 15.81 -1.78
C SER A 157 -2.96 17.18 -2.47
N ALA A 158 -2.46 18.26 -1.85
CA ALA A 158 -2.67 19.62 -2.34
C ALA A 158 -2.10 19.87 -3.74
N VAL A 159 -0.95 19.28 -4.07
CA VAL A 159 -0.32 19.41 -5.40
C VAL A 159 -1.12 18.66 -6.46
N THR A 160 -1.64 17.48 -6.12
CA THR A 160 -2.47 16.66 -7.01
C THR A 160 -3.80 17.35 -7.29
N VAL A 161 -4.46 17.87 -6.25
CA VAL A 161 -5.70 18.63 -6.38
C VAL A 161 -5.48 19.90 -7.19
N TYR A 162 -4.36 20.61 -6.99
CA TYR A 162 -3.99 21.75 -7.86
C TYR A 162 -3.93 21.32 -9.32
N GLY A 163 -3.24 20.22 -9.62
CA GLY A 163 -3.12 19.70 -10.99
C GLY A 163 -4.47 19.36 -11.61
N ILE A 164 -5.36 18.71 -10.84
CA ILE A 164 -6.72 18.38 -11.28
C ILE A 164 -7.50 19.65 -11.62
N LEU A 165 -7.54 20.62 -10.70
CA LEU A 165 -8.30 21.86 -10.88
C LEU A 165 -7.71 22.75 -11.98
N TYR A 166 -6.39 22.78 -12.12
CA TYR A 166 -5.70 23.50 -13.20
C TYR A 166 -6.00 22.86 -14.57
N ASN A 167 -5.96 21.52 -14.67
CA ASN A 167 -6.27 20.82 -15.92
C ASN A 167 -7.73 20.97 -16.33
N MET A 168 -8.65 21.13 -15.36
CA MET A 168 -10.06 21.44 -15.63
C MET A 168 -10.30 22.93 -15.93
N GLY A 169 -9.28 23.78 -15.84
CA GLY A 169 -9.39 25.23 -16.07
C GLY A 169 -10.11 25.99 -14.96
N LEU A 170 -10.32 25.38 -13.78
CA LEU A 170 -10.97 26.01 -12.63
C LEU A 170 -10.02 26.96 -11.89
N ILE A 171 -8.72 26.62 -11.85
CA ILE A 171 -7.67 27.48 -11.28
C ILE A 171 -6.76 27.99 -12.39
N GLY A 172 -6.71 29.31 -12.56
CA GLY A 172 -5.84 29.96 -13.54
C GLY A 172 -4.37 30.11 -13.08
N PRO A 173 -3.46 30.42 -14.02
CA PRO A 173 -2.04 30.65 -13.71
C PRO A 173 -1.80 31.86 -12.79
N ASP A 174 -2.73 32.82 -12.76
CA ASP A 174 -2.63 34.02 -11.93
C ASP A 174 -2.65 33.69 -10.43
N TYR A 175 -3.42 32.67 -10.04
CA TYR A 175 -3.46 32.17 -8.66
C TYR A 175 -2.11 31.63 -8.21
N THR A 176 -1.32 31.01 -9.08
CA THR A 176 0.03 30.56 -8.68
C THR A 176 1.05 31.67 -8.70
N ARG A 177 1.02 32.56 -9.71
CA ARG A 177 2.01 33.63 -9.88
C ARG A 177 2.04 34.57 -8.66
N GLY A 178 0.88 34.92 -8.11
CA GLY A 178 0.79 35.70 -6.86
C GLY A 178 1.30 34.93 -5.64
N MET A 179 1.00 33.62 -5.57
CA MET A 179 1.33 32.78 -4.41
C MET A 179 2.80 32.37 -4.34
N VAL A 180 3.57 32.42 -5.43
CA VAL A 180 5.03 32.12 -5.37
C VAL A 180 5.75 33.05 -4.40
N LYS A 181 5.42 34.36 -4.42
CA LYS A 181 6.02 35.34 -3.50
C LYS A 181 5.58 35.09 -2.05
N ALA A 182 4.32 34.76 -1.84
CA ALA A 182 3.76 34.47 -0.52
C ALA A 182 4.24 33.11 0.04
N ALA A 183 4.64 32.18 -0.81
CA ALA A 183 5.09 30.84 -0.42
C ALA A 183 6.49 30.81 0.19
N VAL A 184 7.35 31.78 -0.13
CA VAL A 184 8.71 31.88 0.41
C VAL A 184 8.74 31.94 1.94
N PRO A 185 8.04 32.89 2.61
CA PRO A 185 8.03 32.95 4.08
C PRO A 185 7.31 31.75 4.71
N VAL A 186 6.33 31.15 4.03
CA VAL A 186 5.66 29.93 4.52
C VAL A 186 6.62 28.74 4.51
N TYR A 187 7.39 28.59 3.44
CA TYR A 187 8.40 27.54 3.32
C TYR A 187 9.51 27.71 4.37
N GLU A 188 9.96 28.94 4.61
CA GLU A 188 10.92 29.25 5.68
C GLU A 188 10.36 28.83 7.06
N ASN A 189 9.13 29.20 7.38
CA ASN A 189 8.48 28.82 8.63
C ASN A 189 8.32 27.30 8.78
N GLN A 190 7.97 26.59 7.70
CA GLN A 190 7.91 25.13 7.72
C GLN A 190 9.26 24.52 8.08
N LEU A 191 10.35 24.96 7.45
CA LEU A 191 11.69 24.48 7.79
C LEU A 191 12.10 24.82 9.22
N LEU A 192 11.75 26.01 9.72
CA LEU A 192 11.98 26.41 11.11
C LEU A 192 11.27 25.47 12.09
N THR A 193 10.00 25.16 11.86
CA THR A 193 9.26 24.23 12.73
C THR A 193 9.87 22.83 12.75
N VAL A 194 10.32 22.33 11.59
CA VAL A 194 10.99 21.03 11.48
C VAL A 194 12.36 21.04 12.19
N ALA A 195 13.09 22.15 12.10
CA ALA A 195 14.38 22.32 12.78
C ALA A 195 14.22 22.38 14.30
N VAL A 196 13.20 23.07 14.81
CA VAL A 196 12.90 23.17 16.25
C VAL A 196 12.51 21.81 16.84
N ASN A 197 11.70 21.05 16.12
CA ASN A 197 11.17 19.75 16.57
C ASN A 197 12.09 18.56 16.25
N ALA A 198 13.32 18.79 15.77
CA ALA A 198 14.23 17.71 15.41
C ALA A 198 14.75 16.96 16.65
N PRO A 199 14.68 15.62 16.69
CA PRO A 199 15.04 14.83 17.88
C PRO A 199 16.55 14.73 18.14
N SER A 200 17.39 15.06 17.16
CA SER A 200 18.85 14.95 17.24
C SER A 200 19.53 16.30 17.02
N LEU A 201 20.55 16.59 17.84
CA LEU A 201 21.40 17.79 17.71
C LEU A 201 22.09 17.87 16.35
N PHE A 202 22.48 16.73 15.77
CA PHE A 202 23.10 16.69 14.44
C PHE A 202 22.10 17.14 13.36
N LYS A 203 20.89 16.58 13.38
CA LYS A 203 19.82 16.93 12.45
C LYS A 203 19.36 18.37 12.61
N LYS A 204 19.36 18.90 13.83
CA LYS A 204 19.07 20.30 14.13
C LYS A 204 20.12 21.24 13.53
N ARG A 205 21.41 20.92 13.65
CA ARG A 205 22.50 21.68 13.03
C ARG A 205 22.38 21.68 11.50
N GLU A 206 22.15 20.51 10.90
CA GLU A 206 21.97 20.38 9.45
C GLU A 206 20.80 21.24 8.94
N LEU A 207 19.64 21.16 9.60
CA LEU A 207 18.45 21.94 9.22
C LEU A 207 18.66 23.44 9.41
N ASN A 208 19.39 23.86 10.45
CA ASN A 208 19.74 25.26 10.66
C ASN A 208 20.70 25.78 9.57
N THR A 209 21.69 25.00 9.16
CA THR A 209 22.56 25.38 8.03
C THR A 209 21.76 25.49 6.73
N ARG A 210 20.82 24.56 6.47
CA ARG A 210 19.91 24.67 5.31
C ARG A 210 19.02 25.92 5.37
N LEU A 211 18.56 26.30 6.55
CA LEU A 211 17.79 27.52 6.78
C LEU A 211 18.60 28.79 6.53
N GLU A 212 19.84 28.84 7.00
CA GLU A 212 20.75 29.96 6.76
C GLU A 212 21.04 30.12 5.27
N LEU A 213 21.35 29.01 4.58
CA LEU A 213 21.52 29.01 3.13
C LEU A 213 20.27 29.45 2.38
N LEU A 214 19.08 29.02 2.83
CA LEU A 214 17.82 29.48 2.24
C LEU A 214 17.63 30.99 2.43
N ARG A 215 17.90 31.52 3.61
CA ARG A 215 17.79 32.96 3.91
C ARG A 215 18.74 33.80 3.06
N ASP A 216 19.99 33.36 2.94
CA ASP A 216 20.99 34.02 2.10
C ASP A 216 20.58 33.99 0.61
N ASN A 217 20.09 32.84 0.14
CA ASN A 217 19.58 32.68 -1.23
C ASN A 217 18.33 33.54 -1.51
N ILE A 218 17.44 33.70 -0.53
CA ILE A 218 16.27 34.59 -0.62
C ILE A 218 16.75 36.05 -0.73
N GLN A 219 17.69 36.48 0.12
CA GLN A 219 18.23 37.85 0.09
C GLN A 219 18.92 38.17 -1.24
N LYS A 220 19.66 37.19 -1.79
CA LYS A 220 20.34 37.31 -3.08
C LYS A 220 19.43 37.08 -4.30
N GLN A 221 18.16 36.72 -4.09
CA GLN A 221 17.20 36.32 -5.13
C GLN A 221 17.69 35.15 -6.01
N GLN A 222 18.58 34.32 -5.47
CA GLN A 222 19.20 33.18 -6.15
C GLN A 222 18.81 31.89 -5.45
N LEU A 223 17.57 31.45 -5.65
CA LEU A 223 17.10 30.16 -5.16
C LEU A 223 17.69 29.03 -6.02
N THR A 224 18.11 27.96 -5.37
CA THR A 224 18.49 26.73 -6.09
C THR A 224 17.27 26.07 -6.72
N ASP A 225 17.47 25.23 -7.73
CA ASP A 225 16.37 24.52 -8.41
C ASP A 225 15.52 23.69 -7.42
N GLU A 226 16.15 23.07 -6.42
CA GLU A 226 15.47 22.33 -5.37
C GLU A 226 14.60 23.25 -4.49
N GLN A 227 15.15 24.38 -4.05
CA GLN A 227 14.42 25.37 -3.25
C GLN A 227 13.23 25.94 -4.03
N LEU A 228 13.45 26.25 -5.32
CA LEU A 228 12.42 26.79 -6.20
C LEU A 228 11.31 25.77 -6.47
N ALA A 229 11.65 24.49 -6.60
CA ALA A 229 10.66 23.41 -6.71
C ALA A 229 9.79 23.31 -5.44
N GLN A 230 10.41 23.43 -4.26
CA GLN A 230 9.70 23.37 -3.00
C GLN A 230 8.82 24.61 -2.76
N VAL A 231 9.31 25.80 -3.08
CA VAL A 231 8.52 27.04 -3.07
C VAL A 231 7.32 26.92 -4.01
N ARG A 232 7.49 26.36 -5.21
CA ARG A 232 6.38 26.11 -6.16
C ARG A 232 5.36 25.12 -5.60
N ARG A 233 5.78 24.07 -4.88
CA ARG A 233 4.87 23.11 -4.23
C ARG A 233 4.05 23.81 -3.15
N THR A 234 4.69 24.61 -2.30
CA THR A 234 4.01 25.40 -1.27
C THR A 234 3.05 26.42 -1.90
N ALA A 235 3.46 27.11 -2.96
CA ALA A 235 2.62 28.06 -3.69
C ALA A 235 1.37 27.39 -4.28
N ARG A 236 1.50 26.20 -4.88
CA ARG A 236 0.36 25.42 -5.37
C ARG A 236 -0.59 25.02 -4.25
N ALA A 237 -0.06 24.56 -3.11
CA ALA A 237 -0.88 24.21 -1.96
C ALA A 237 -1.66 25.42 -1.40
N MET A 238 -1.01 26.59 -1.33
CA MET A 238 -1.67 27.84 -0.93
C MET A 238 -2.72 28.28 -1.94
N ALA A 239 -2.43 28.19 -3.23
CA ALA A 239 -3.37 28.53 -4.29
C ALA A 239 -4.66 27.69 -4.21
N VAL A 240 -4.53 26.37 -4.04
CA VAL A 240 -5.71 25.50 -3.85
C VAL A 240 -6.45 25.85 -2.57
N THR A 241 -5.74 26.03 -1.46
CA THR A 241 -6.38 26.32 -0.17
C THR A 241 -7.18 27.62 -0.23
N ASN A 242 -6.61 28.67 -0.85
CA ASN A 242 -7.29 29.95 -1.01
C ASN A 242 -8.47 29.84 -1.97
N TYR A 243 -8.29 29.18 -3.12
CA TYR A 243 -9.39 28.97 -4.07
C TYR A 243 -10.57 28.20 -3.44
N LEU A 244 -10.29 27.11 -2.72
CA LEU A 244 -11.32 26.33 -2.02
C LEU A 244 -12.00 27.14 -0.91
N ARG A 245 -11.25 28.03 -0.23
CA ARG A 245 -11.81 28.95 0.76
C ARG A 245 -12.66 30.05 0.11
N ASP A 246 -12.27 30.58 -1.03
CA ASP A 246 -13.05 31.57 -1.78
C ASP A 246 -14.37 30.94 -2.26
N LEU A 247 -14.33 29.71 -2.79
CA LEU A 247 -15.52 28.93 -3.13
C LEU A 247 -16.44 28.71 -1.92
N ALA A 248 -15.86 28.36 -0.77
CA ALA A 248 -16.58 28.19 0.48
C ALA A 248 -17.33 29.47 0.91
N LEU A 249 -16.67 30.62 0.77
CA LEU A 249 -17.23 31.93 1.11
C LEU A 249 -18.33 32.36 0.14
N ASN A 250 -18.20 32.01 -1.14
CA ASN A 250 -19.18 32.31 -2.19
C ASN A 250 -20.38 31.34 -2.19
N GLY A 251 -20.33 30.25 -1.40
CA GLY A 251 -21.39 29.25 -1.33
C GLY A 251 -21.47 28.37 -2.59
N GLU A 252 -20.41 28.29 -3.38
CA GLU A 252 -20.35 27.49 -4.60
C GLU A 252 -19.97 26.04 -4.28
N ASP A 253 -20.65 25.08 -4.90
CA ASP A 253 -20.36 23.65 -4.73
C ASP A 253 -19.29 23.20 -5.75
N LEU A 254 -18.09 22.92 -5.22
CA LEU A 254 -16.97 22.42 -6.01
C LEU A 254 -17.32 21.17 -6.83
N THR A 255 -18.14 20.28 -6.30
CA THR A 255 -18.48 19.03 -6.98
C THR A 255 -19.36 19.29 -8.21
N GLN A 256 -20.27 20.26 -8.13
CA GLN A 256 -21.11 20.69 -9.25
C GLN A 256 -20.29 21.41 -10.32
N LEU A 257 -19.34 22.25 -9.93
CA LEU A 257 -18.42 22.92 -10.87
C LEU A 257 -17.56 21.91 -11.64
N MET A 258 -17.04 20.89 -10.95
CA MET A 258 -16.28 19.80 -11.58
C MET A 258 -17.17 18.98 -12.52
N ASP A 259 -18.39 18.63 -12.11
CA ASP A 259 -19.31 17.84 -12.93
C ASP A 259 -19.76 18.59 -14.20
N ASN A 260 -19.97 19.90 -14.11
CA ASN A 260 -20.28 20.74 -15.26
C ASN A 260 -19.10 20.83 -16.23
N LYS A 261 -17.89 21.08 -15.72
CA LYS A 261 -16.66 21.11 -16.56
C LYS A 261 -16.34 19.77 -17.20
N TYR A 262 -16.58 18.66 -16.51
CA TYR A 262 -16.39 17.33 -17.06
C TYR A 262 -17.34 17.04 -18.23
N LYS A 263 -18.60 17.49 -18.13
CA LYS A 263 -19.58 17.39 -19.24
C LYS A 263 -19.19 18.25 -20.43
N GLU A 264 -18.72 19.48 -20.22
CA GLU A 264 -18.22 20.35 -21.29
C GLU A 264 -17.05 19.69 -22.06
N ILE A 265 -16.04 19.19 -21.33
CA ILE A 265 -14.84 18.58 -21.94
C ILE A 265 -15.16 17.30 -22.74
N ASN A 266 -16.17 16.54 -22.33
CA ASN A 266 -16.56 15.31 -23.02
C ASN A 266 -17.56 15.55 -24.15
N ASN A 267 -18.38 16.60 -24.09
CA ASN A 267 -19.27 16.98 -25.18
C ASN A 267 -18.50 17.59 -26.37
N ASP A 268 -17.41 18.31 -26.13
CA ASP A 268 -16.53 18.84 -27.20
C ASP A 268 -15.71 17.75 -27.93
N ARG A 269 -15.77 16.50 -27.47
CA ARG A 269 -15.05 15.34 -28.05
C ARG A 269 -15.95 14.37 -28.81
N SER A 270 -17.24 14.67 -28.96
CA SER A 270 -18.21 13.94 -29.79
C SER A 270 -18.50 14.69 -31.07
#